data_AF-A0A7X3JRW2-F1
#
_entry.id   AF-A0A7X3JRW2-F1
#
_cell.length_a   1.000
_cell.length_b   1.000
_cell.length_c   1.000
_cell.angle_alpha   90.00
_cell.angle_beta   90.00
_cell.angle_gamma   90.00
#
_symmetry.space_group_name_H-M   'P 1'
#
loop_
_entity.id
_entity.type
_entity.pdbx_description
1 polymer ?
#
loop_
_entity_poly.entity_id
_entity_poly.type
_entity_poly.pdbx_seq_one_letter_code
_entity_poly.pdbx_strand_id
1 'polypeptide(L)' 'MKIPEELREQIREALAKAPPYPDLEALIASGDLRKARGGGYNVLTSAGYEAIKGHLSSVMSPHDKTKPAVFKLHRRRKS' A
#
# COMPACT_ATOMS: atom_id res chain seq x y z
N MET A 1 -19.15 9.88 20.04
CA MET A 1 -20.22 9.27 19.23
C MET A 1 -20.07 7.76 19.28
N LYS A 2 -21.15 7.00 19.57
CA LYS A 2 -21.14 5.55 19.42
C LYS A 2 -21.39 5.23 17.95
N ILE A 3 -20.55 4.38 17.37
CA ILE A 3 -20.70 3.91 15.99
C ILE A 3 -21.94 3.00 15.96
N PRO A 4 -22.90 3.19 15.04
CA PRO A 4 -24.04 2.28 14.86
C PRO A 4 -23.58 0.83 14.64
N GLU A 5 -24.34 -0.14 15.16
CA GLU A 5 -23.96 -1.56 15.09
C GLU A 5 -23.89 -2.08 13.64
N GLU A 6 -24.79 -1.61 12.77
CA GLU A 6 -24.76 -1.90 11.33
C GLU A 6 -23.45 -1.43 10.67
N LEU A 7 -22.95 -0.26 11.07
CA LEU A 7 -21.68 0.27 10.57
C LEU A 7 -20.49 -0.55 11.10
N ARG A 8 -20.59 -1.13 12.31
CA ARG A 8 -19.57 -2.06 12.82
C ARG A 8 -19.52 -3.36 12.04
N GLU A 9 -20.67 -3.93 11.69
CA GLU A 9 -20.73 -5.17 10.90
C GLU A 9 -20.17 -4.95 9.49
N GLN A 10 -20.55 -3.85 8.82
CA GLN A 10 -19.99 -3.47 7.53
C GLN A 10 -18.46 -3.30 7.57
N ILE A 11 -17.94 -2.66 8.63
CA ILE A 11 -16.48 -2.52 8.83
C ILE A 11 -15.84 -3.90 9.03
N ARG A 12 -16.48 -4.80 9.79
CA ARG A 12 -15.94 -6.14 10.07
C ARG A 12 -15.86 -6.99 8.81
N GLU A 13 -16.91 -6.97 7.97
CA GLU A 13 -16.91 -7.66 6.68
C GLU A 13 -15.89 -7.07 5.71
N ALA A 14 -15.78 -5.75 5.66
CA ALA A 14 -14.78 -5.07 4.83
C ALA A 14 -13.35 -5.41 5.25
N LEU A 15 -13.09 -5.52 6.56
CA LEU A 15 -11.80 -5.95 7.09
C LEU A 15 -11.51 -7.44 6.83
N ALA A 16 -12.54 -8.30 6.85
CA ALA A 16 -12.39 -9.71 6.51
C ALA A 16 -12.08 -9.95 5.03
N LYS A 17 -12.56 -9.05 4.15
CA LYS A 17 -12.29 -9.07 2.70
C LYS A 17 -11.03 -8.29 2.32
N ALA A 18 -10.38 -7.62 3.27
CA ALA A 18 -9.18 -6.85 2.97
C ALA A 18 -8.07 -7.78 2.47
N PRO A 19 -7.39 -7.44 1.36
CA PRO A 19 -6.31 -8.27 0.85
C PRO A 19 -5.21 -8.44 1.91
N PRO A 20 -4.56 -9.62 1.96
CA PRO A 20 -3.42 -9.81 2.83
C PRO A 20 -2.34 -8.78 2.50
N TYR A 21 -1.61 -8.34 3.53
CA TYR A 21 -0.54 -7.38 3.33
C TYR A 21 0.50 -7.96 2.35
N PRO A 22 0.92 -7.21 1.32
CA PRO A 22 1.82 -7.72 0.30
C PRO A 22 3.19 -8.04 0.88
N ASP A 23 3.82 -9.10 0.36
CA ASP A 23 5.20 -9.41 0.68
C ASP A 23 6.14 -8.45 -0.05
N LEU A 24 6.55 -7.41 0.66
CA LEU A 24 7.38 -6.34 0.10
C LEU A 24 8.79 -6.81 -0.25
N GLU A 25 9.34 -7.78 0.48
CA GLU A 25 10.68 -8.30 0.19
C GLU A 25 10.66 -9.14 -1.08
N ALA A 26 9.63 -9.96 -1.27
CA ALA A 26 9.43 -10.71 -2.52
C ALA A 26 9.27 -9.78 -3.73
N LEU A 27 8.45 -8.71 -3.59
CA LEU A 27 8.24 -7.72 -4.66
C LEU A 27 9.50 -6.89 -4.96
N ILE A 28 10.39 -6.69 -3.98
CA ILE A 28 11.69 -6.06 -4.21
C ILE A 28 12.64 -7.03 -4.91
N ALA A 29 12.66 -8.29 -4.50
CA ALA A 29 13.50 -9.33 -5.10
C ALA A 29 13.10 -9.64 -6.55
N SER A 30 11.82 -9.58 -6.89
CA SER A 30 11.32 -9.73 -8.27
C SER A 30 11.62 -8.52 -9.16
N GLY A 31 11.98 -7.38 -8.56
CA GLY A 31 12.17 -6.10 -9.27
C GLY A 31 10.88 -5.34 -9.55
N ASP A 32 9.75 -5.76 -8.99
CA ASP A 32 8.46 -5.05 -9.14
C ASP A 32 8.44 -3.75 -8.33
N LEU A 33 9.13 -3.73 -7.18
CA LEU A 33 9.29 -2.59 -6.30
C LEU A 33 10.76 -2.25 -6.06
N ARG A 34 11.03 -0.97 -5.80
CA ARG A 34 12.33 -0.50 -5.29
C ARG A 34 12.12 0.37 -4.07
N LYS A 35 12.88 0.13 -3.00
CA LYS A 35 12.82 0.95 -1.79
C LYS A 35 13.37 2.36 -2.07
N ALA A 36 12.58 3.39 -1.76
CA ALA A 36 12.98 4.77 -1.95
C ALA A 36 13.81 5.29 -0.75
N ARG A 37 14.81 6.13 -1.00
CA ARG A 37 15.75 6.64 0.03
C ARG A 37 15.07 7.46 1.14
N GLY A 38 13.95 8.12 0.83
CA GLY A 38 13.13 8.89 1.79
C GLY A 38 12.00 8.09 2.46
N GLY A 39 12.00 6.77 2.32
CA GLY A 39 10.91 5.89 2.75
C GLY A 39 9.83 5.73 1.68
N GLY A 40 9.12 4.59 1.73
CA GLY A 40 8.19 4.17 0.68
C GLY A 40 8.88 3.39 -0.44
N TYR A 41 8.18 3.25 -1.56
CA TYR A 41 8.57 2.39 -2.68
C TYR A 41 8.34 3.09 -4.02
N ASN A 42 9.28 2.93 -4.95
CA ASN A 42 9.03 3.16 -6.36
C ASN A 42 8.45 1.87 -6.95
N VAL A 43 7.40 2.00 -7.74
CA VAL A 43 6.81 0.89 -8.48
C VAL A 43 7.45 0.88 -9.87
N LEU A 44 7.99 -0.28 -10.27
CA LEU A 44 8.69 -0.44 -11.54
C LEU A 44 7.84 -1.19 -12.57
N THR A 45 6.81 -1.92 -12.12
CA THR A 45 5.94 -2.73 -12.99
C THR A 45 4.47 -2.54 -12.63
N SER A 46 3.57 -2.85 -13.58
CA SER A 46 2.12 -2.89 -13.32
C SER A 46 1.74 -3.93 -12.26
N ALA A 47 2.42 -5.08 -12.25
CA ALA A 47 2.22 -6.12 -11.24
C ALA A 47 2.55 -5.61 -9.83
N GLY A 48 3.64 -4.86 -9.69
CA GLY A 48 4.00 -4.21 -8.42
C GLY A 48 2.95 -3.21 -7.96
N TYR A 49 2.38 -2.42 -8.88
CA TYR A 49 1.29 -1.49 -8.55
C TYR A 49 0.06 -2.23 -8.05
N GLU A 50 -0.38 -3.25 -8.80
CA GLU A 50 -1.56 -4.05 -8.48
C GLU A 50 -1.44 -4.73 -7.11
N ALA A 51 -0.25 -5.22 -6.78
CA ALA A 51 0.02 -5.86 -5.49
C ALA A 51 -0.09 -4.89 -4.29
N ILE A 52 0.19 -3.60 -4.49
CA ILE A 52 0.23 -2.62 -3.39
C ILE A 52 -0.95 -1.65 -3.37
N LYS A 53 -1.76 -1.55 -4.44
CA LYS A 53 -2.77 -0.49 -4.61
C LYS A 53 -3.80 -0.44 -3.47
N GLY A 54 -4.17 -1.61 -2.93
CA GLY A 54 -5.09 -1.73 -1.79
C GLY A 54 -4.51 -1.31 -0.44
N HIS A 55 -3.20 -1.04 -0.39
CA HIS A 55 -2.48 -0.71 0.84
C HIS A 55 -1.82 0.68 0.78
N LEU A 56 -2.08 1.47 -0.26
CA LEU A 56 -1.52 2.81 -0.41
C LEU A 56 -2.05 3.76 0.67
N SER A 57 -1.15 4.39 1.41
CA SER A 57 -1.47 5.47 2.34
C SER A 57 -1.26 6.85 1.73
N SER A 58 -0.34 6.99 0.78
CA SER A 58 -0.03 8.25 0.11
C SER A 58 0.79 8.00 -1.15
N VAL A 59 0.60 8.85 -2.16
CA VAL A 59 1.40 8.88 -3.38
C VAL A 59 2.09 10.23 -3.46
N MET A 60 3.42 10.23 -3.52
CA MET A 60 4.22 11.42 -3.74
C MET A 60 4.70 11.44 -5.19
N SER A 61 4.08 12.30 -5.98
CA SER A 61 4.53 12.61 -7.34
C SER A 61 5.46 13.83 -7.28
N PRO A 62 6.76 13.67 -7.57
CA PRO A 62 7.68 14.80 -7.56
C PRO A 62 7.30 15.84 -8.64
N HIS A 63 7.55 17.12 -8.36
CA HIS A 63 7.37 18.21 -9.33
C HIS A 63 8.23 18.01 -10.59
N ASP A 64 9.41 17.42 -10.40
CA ASP A 64 10.30 17.00 -11.47
C ASP A 64 9.84 15.64 -12.02
N LYS A 65 9.30 15.66 -13.25
CA LYS A 65 8.76 14.46 -13.92
C LYS A 65 9.83 13.43 -14.30
N THR A 66 11.11 13.77 -14.20
CA THR A 66 12.20 12.79 -14.42
C THR A 66 12.38 11.85 -13.22
N LYS A 67 11.82 12.19 -12.07
CA LYS A 67 11.91 11.39 -10.84
C LYS A 67 10.70 10.46 -10.71
N PRO A 68 10.89 9.19 -10.31
CA PRO A 68 9.79 8.25 -10.14
C PRO A 68 8.91 8.64 -8.96
N ALA A 69 7.61 8.36 -9.09
CA ALA A 69 6.66 8.51 -7.99
C ALA A 69 7.02 7.58 -6.82
N VAL A 70 6.78 8.05 -5.60
CA VAL A 70 7.01 7.28 -4.37
C VAL A 70 5.67 6.94 -3.74
N PHE A 71 5.42 5.65 -3.57
CA PHE A 71 4.23 5.08 -2.96
C PHE A 71 4.52 4.74 -1.51
N LYS A 72 3.72 5.28 -0.59
CA LYS A 72 3.75 4.92 0.83
C LYS A 72 2.61 3.96 1.12
N LEU A 73 2.89 2.96 1.93
CA LEU A 73 1.91 1.95 2.33
C LEU A 73 1.48 2.16 3.77
N HIS A 74 0.24 1.83 4.07
CA HIS A 74 -0.22 1.69 5.45
C HIS A 74 0.68 0.67 6.14
N ARG A 75 1.29 1.05 7.26
CA ARG A 75 2.07 0.12 8.07
C ARG A 75 1.07 -0.76 8.81
N ARG A 76 1.01 -2.07 8.52
CA ARG A 76 0.35 -3.00 9.46
C ARG A 76 1.28 -3.04 10.69
N ARG A 77 0.88 -2.45 11.82
CA ARG A 77 1.52 -2.82 13.10
C ARG A 77 1.31 -4.33 13.20
N LYS A 78 2.40 -5.11 13.28
CA LYS A 78 2.31 -6.49 13.75
C LYS A 78 1.67 -6.39 15.15
N SER A 79 0.39 -6.76 15.23
CA SER A 79 -0.24 -7.12 16.49
C SER A 79 0.30 -8.47 16.92
#